data_AF-A0AAD2DCE5-F1
#
_entry.id   AF-A0AAD2DCE5-F1
#
_cell.length_a   1.000
_cell.length_b   1.000
_cell.length_c   1.000
_cell.angle_alpha   90.00
_cell.angle_beta   90.00
_cell.angle_gamma   90.00
#
_symmetry.space_group_name_H-M   'P 1'
#
loop_
_entity.id
_entity.type
_entity.pdbx_description
1 polymer ?
#
loop_
_entity_poly.entity_id
_entity_poly.type
_entity_poly.pdbx_seq_one_letter_code
_entity_poly.pdbx_strand_id
1 'polypeptide(L)' 'MLKPITPNVREAVQKSTEVVLEETKDVDVSKIIYILESEYKIKFFNMEVLQKLIKEALNNIVFIYC' A
#
# COMPACT_ATOMS: atom_id res chain seq x y z
N MET A 1 3.79 -19.87 -12.40
CA MET A 1 3.99 -18.45 -12.79
C MET A 1 3.26 -17.57 -11.78
N LEU A 2 3.93 -16.57 -11.21
CA LEU A 2 3.26 -15.55 -10.41
C LEU A 2 2.38 -14.72 -11.33
N LYS A 3 1.12 -14.47 -10.96
CA LYS A 3 0.27 -13.56 -11.73
C LYS A 3 0.91 -12.17 -11.69
N PRO A 4 1.06 -11.49 -12.84
CA PRO A 4 1.63 -10.15 -12.87
C PRO A 4 0.74 -9.20 -12.05
N ILE A 5 1.38 -8.37 -11.22
CA ILE A 5 0.69 -7.31 -10.46
C ILE A 5 0.40 -6.18 -11.43
N THR A 6 -0.88 -5.83 -11.58
CA THR A 6 -1.30 -4.76 -12.50
C THR A 6 -0.85 -3.39 -11.97
N PRO A 7 -0.62 -2.40 -12.86
CA PRO A 7 -0.25 -1.04 -12.47
C PRO A 7 -1.23 -0.43 -11.45
N ASN A 8 -2.54 -0.64 -11.64
CA ASN A 8 -3.57 -0.14 -10.73
C ASN A 8 -3.41 -0.66 -9.30
N VAL A 9 -2.98 -1.92 -9.11
CA VAL A 9 -2.73 -2.47 -7.77
C VAL A 9 -1.53 -1.80 -7.12
N ARG A 10 -0.47 -1.53 -7.88
CA ARG A 10 0.71 -0.82 -7.36
C ARG A 10 0.37 0.61 -6.95
N GLU A 11 -0.39 1.31 -7.79
CA GLU A 11 -0.84 2.68 -7.51
C GLU A 11 -1.76 2.74 -6.28
N ALA A 12 -2.67 1.78 -6.13
CA ALA A 12 -3.53 1.70 -4.95
C ALA A 12 -2.72 1.48 -3.66
N VAL A 13 -1.70 0.60 -3.69
CA VAL A 13 -0.83 0.38 -2.53
C VAL A 13 0.00 1.62 -2.21
N GLN A 14 0.51 2.33 -3.24
CA GLN A 14 1.23 3.60 -3.06
C GLN A 14 0.35 4.61 -2.31
N LYS A 15 -0.83 4.93 -2.87
CA LYS A 15 -1.76 5.91 -2.30
C LYS A 15 -2.22 5.53 -0.89
N SER A 16 -2.53 4.26 -0.67
CA SER A 16 -2.96 3.78 0.65
C SER A 16 -1.83 3.91 1.69
N THR A 17 -0.59 3.68 1.28
CA THR A 17 0.59 3.84 2.15
C THR A 17 0.81 5.30 2.50
N GLU A 18 0.70 6.20 1.52
CA GLU A 18 0.82 7.66 1.73
C GLU A 18 -0.24 8.17 2.72
N VAL A 19 -1.52 7.85 2.50
CA VAL A 19 -2.62 8.25 3.39
C VAL A 19 -2.38 7.79 4.82
N VAL A 20 -2.02 6.52 5.02
CA VAL A 20 -1.80 5.99 6.37
C VAL A 20 -0.60 6.66 7.04
N LEU A 21 0.47 6.90 6.29
CA LEU A 21 1.67 7.54 6.80
C LEU A 21 1.41 9.02 7.17
N GLU A 22 0.61 9.73 6.39
CA GLU A 22 0.20 11.11 6.69
C GLU A 22 -0.68 11.20 7.94
N GLU A 23 -1.64 10.27 8.10
CA GLU A 23 -2.58 10.24 9.21
C GLU A 23 -1.94 9.78 10.53
N THR A 24 -1.11 8.74 10.48
CA THR A 24 -0.62 8.06 11.68
C THR A 24 0.84 8.35 12.00
N LYS A 25 1.58 8.94 11.05
CA LYS A 25 3.04 9.12 11.11
C LYS A 25 3.81 7.80 11.28
N ASP A 26 3.16 6.67 10.99
CA ASP A 26 3.73 5.33 11.05
C ASP A 26 3.14 4.45 9.93
N VAL A 27 3.71 3.27 9.72
CA VAL A 27 3.24 2.30 8.73
C VAL A 27 2.30 1.30 9.38
N ASP A 28 1.00 1.61 9.38
CA ASP A 28 -0.04 0.69 9.81
C ASP A 28 -0.54 -0.20 8.65
N VAL A 29 0.03 -1.39 8.54
CA VAL A 29 -0.34 -2.38 7.51
C VAL A 29 -1.82 -2.76 7.57
N SER A 30 -2.43 -2.78 8.75
CA SER A 30 -3.84 -3.15 8.89
C SER A 30 -4.76 -2.08 8.30
N LYS A 31 -4.42 -0.80 8.51
CA LYS A 31 -5.13 0.32 7.86
C LYS A 31 -4.92 0.34 6.35
N ILE A 32 -3.70 0.05 5.88
CA ILE A 32 -3.42 -0.06 4.45
C ILE A 32 -4.32 -1.14 3.81
N ILE A 33 -4.43 -2.31 4.44
CA ILE A 33 -5.33 -3.37 3.98
C ILE A 33 -6.79 -2.88 3.97
N TYR A 34 -7.22 -2.23 5.05
CA TYR A 34 -8.58 -1.72 5.15
C TYR A 34 -8.92 -0.74 4.01
N ILE A 35 -8.04 0.21 3.69
CA ILE A 35 -8.23 1.16 2.57
C ILE A 35 -8.26 0.42 1.24
N LEU A 36 -7.32 -0.51 1.01
CA LEU A 36 -7.26 -1.32 -0.21
C LEU A 36 -8.57 -2.11 -0.44
N GLU A 37 -9.13 -2.70 0.61
CA GLU A 37 -10.36 -3.49 0.52
C GLU A 37 -11.61 -2.59 0.39
N SER A 38 -11.69 -1.52 1.16
CA SER A 38 -12.88 -0.67 1.25
C SER A 38 -13.01 0.28 0.06
N GLU A 39 -11.93 0.94 -0.34
CA GLU A 39 -11.93 1.96 -1.39
C GLU A 39 -11.60 1.37 -2.77
N TYR A 40 -10.57 0.54 -2.83
CA TYR A 40 -10.06 0.02 -4.11
C TYR A 40 -10.63 -1.35 -4.49
N LYS A 41 -11.35 -2.02 -3.59
CA LYS A 41 -11.87 -3.40 -3.77
C LYS A 41 -10.77 -4.41 -4.10
N ILE A 42 -9.54 -4.17 -3.60
CA ILE A 42 -8.38 -5.03 -3.80
C ILE A 42 -8.14 -5.85 -2.53
N LYS A 43 -7.99 -7.17 -2.68
CA LYS A 43 -7.64 -8.09 -1.60
C LYS A 43 -6.29 -8.74 -1.85
N PHE A 44 -5.42 -8.72 -0.85
CA PHE A 44 -4.15 -9.43 -0.88
C PHE A 44 -4.27 -10.74 -0.11
N PHE A 45 -4.14 -11.88 -0.80
CA PHE A 45 -4.04 -13.19 -0.18
C PHE A 45 -2.60 -13.57 0.16
N ASN A 46 -1.63 -12.96 -0.54
CA ASN A 46 -0.21 -13.12 -0.26
C ASN A 46 0.31 -11.84 0.40
N MET A 47 0.55 -11.95 1.71
CA MET A 47 1.02 -10.83 2.54
C MET A 47 2.47 -10.44 2.24
N GLU A 48 3.33 -11.36 1.80
CA GLU A 48 4.70 -11.05 1.41
C GLU A 48 4.72 -10.11 0.19
N VAL A 49 3.81 -10.34 -0.76
CA VAL A 49 3.65 -9.47 -1.93
C VAL A 49 3.19 -8.08 -1.51
N LEU A 50 2.20 -7.99 -0.61
CA LEU A 50 1.75 -6.70 -0.09
C LEU A 50 2.88 -5.95 0.63
N GLN A 51 3.60 -6.62 1.52
CA GLN A 51 4.74 -6.01 2.24
C GLN A 51 5.83 -5.53 1.28
N LYS A 52 6.11 -6.28 0.22
CA LYS A 52 7.05 -5.86 -0.82
C LYS A 52 6.59 -4.58 -1.51
N LEU A 53 5.31 -4.49 -1.88
CA LEU A 53 4.75 -3.29 -2.52
C LEU A 53 4.73 -2.08 -1.59
N ILE A 54 4.40 -2.28 -0.30
CA ILE A 54 4.47 -1.21 0.71
C ILE A 54 5.90 -0.71 0.84
N LYS A 55 6.89 -1.62 0.89
CA LYS A 55 8.30 -1.23 0.94
C LYS A 55 8.75 -0.47 -0.31
N GLU A 56 8.32 -0.91 -1.49
CA GLU A 56 8.54 -0.17 -2.74
C GLU A 56 7.91 1.23 -2.67
N ALA A 57 6.69 1.35 -2.12
CA ALA A 57 6.02 2.63 -1.96
C ALA A 57 6.76 3.57 -1.00
N LEU A 58 7.18 3.07 0.17
CA LEU A 58 7.97 3.84 1.14
C LEU A 58 9.29 4.35 0.55
N ASN A 59 9.96 3.56 -0.28
CA ASN A 59 11.18 3.99 -0.97
C ASN A 59 10.94 5.11 -2.01
N ASN A 60 9.71 5.22 -2.52
CA ASN A 60 9.32 6.26 -3.48
C ASN A 60 8.81 7.54 -2.80
N ILE A 61 8.44 7.47 -1.51
CA ILE A 61 8.00 8.62 -0.73
C ILE A 61 9.24 9.42 -0.32
N VAL A 62 9.41 10.60 -0.93
CA VAL A 62 10.56 11.50 -0.67
C VAL A 62 10.34 12.36 0.57
N PHE A 63 9.09 12.72 0.86
CA PHE A 63 8.69 13.48 2.04
C PHE A 63 7.22 13.23 2.36
N ILE A 64 6.83 13.47 3.61
CA ILE A 64 5.43 13.57 4.05
C ILE A 64 5.27 14.89 4.80
N TYR A 65 4.09 15.50 4.71
CA TYR A 65 3.76 16.65 5.56
C TYR A 65 3.50 16.15 6.99
N CYS A 66 4.31 16.61 7.95
CA CYS A 66 4.14 16.30 9.38
C CYS A 66 3.21 17.29 10.06
#